data_AF-A0A924SKQ7-F1
#
_entry.id   AF-A0A924SKQ7-F1
#
_cell.length_a   1.000
_cell.length_b   1.000
_cell.length_c   1.000
_cell.angle_alpha   90.00
_cell.angle_beta   90.00
_cell.angle_gamma   90.00
#
_symmetry.space_group_name_H-M   'P 1'
#
loop_
_entity.id
_entity.type
_entity.pdbx_description
1 polymer ?
#
loop_
_entity_poly.entity_id
_entity_poly.type
_entity_poly.pdbx_seq_one_letter_code
_entity_poly.pdbx_strand_id
1 'polypeptide(L)'
;MRRTAYDRAGGHAAVRAEVVEDVALLRAIKATGGRGGVADGTAVATCRMYDDWAGLTAGYTKSLHTVPIVTPVLLTALYVAPAVAALRGSRAGRNAYLLGVLGRVISARRTGGPVLDSLAHPVSVSALVALTARSHLAHRRGGLSWKGRSLS
;
A
#
# COMPACT_ATOMS: atom_id res chain seq x y z
N MET A 1 1.39 11.97 -19.57
CA MET A 1 0.48 12.92 -18.87
C MET A 1 0.21 14.11 -19.77
N ARG A 2 -1.04 14.60 -19.88
CA ARG A 2 -1.33 15.81 -20.67
C ARG A 2 -1.07 17.06 -19.82
N ARG A 3 -0.31 18.02 -20.36
CA ARG A 3 0.05 19.28 -19.67
C ARG A 3 -1.17 20.06 -19.18
N THR A 4 -2.21 20.15 -19.99
CA THR A 4 -3.46 20.87 -19.62
C THR A 4 -4.16 20.31 -18.39
N ALA A 5 -4.12 18.99 -18.17
CA ALA A 5 -4.69 18.36 -16.98
C ALA A 5 -3.80 18.59 -15.74
N TYR A 6 -2.48 18.60 -15.93
CA TYR A 6 -1.52 18.90 -14.87
C TYR A 6 -1.67 20.35 -14.38
N ASP A 7 -1.74 21.31 -15.30
CA ASP A 7 -1.85 22.74 -14.97
C ASP A 7 -3.19 23.06 -14.31
N ARG A 8 -4.30 22.46 -14.80
CA ARG A 8 -5.63 22.60 -14.18
C ARG A 8 -5.68 22.08 -12.75
N ALA A 9 -4.92 21.04 -12.44
CA ALA A 9 -4.81 20.49 -11.10
C ALA A 9 -3.86 21.31 -10.19
N GLY A 10 -3.27 22.41 -10.69
CA GLY A 10 -2.31 23.26 -9.97
C GLY A 10 -0.88 22.70 -9.94
N GLY A 11 -0.62 21.60 -10.65
CA GLY A 11 0.68 20.94 -10.71
C GLY A 11 1.25 20.52 -9.35
N HIS A 12 2.58 20.29 -9.29
CA HIS A 12 3.26 19.92 -8.05
C HIS A 12 3.25 21.02 -6.99
N ALA A 13 3.04 22.28 -7.38
CA ALA A 13 2.91 23.38 -6.41
C ALA A 13 1.72 23.15 -5.47
N ALA A 14 0.61 22.59 -5.98
CA ALA A 14 -0.60 22.29 -5.21
C ALA A 14 -0.42 21.15 -4.19
N VAL A 15 0.56 20.26 -4.39
CA VAL A 15 0.76 19.06 -3.55
C VAL A 15 2.12 19.02 -2.84
N ARG A 16 2.89 20.11 -2.87
CA ARG A 16 4.23 20.19 -2.26
C ARG A 16 4.29 19.85 -0.76
N ALA A 17 3.14 19.95 -0.08
CA ALA A 17 2.99 19.66 1.34
C ALA A 17 2.78 18.16 1.61
N GLU A 18 2.43 17.38 0.59
CA GLU A 18 2.00 16.01 0.70
C GLU A 18 3.19 15.06 0.83
N VAL A 19 3.04 14.03 1.67
CA VAL A 19 4.05 12.97 1.82
C VAL A 19 4.05 12.02 0.62
N VAL A 20 2.87 11.84 0.02
CA VAL A 20 2.61 10.95 -1.12
C VAL A 20 2.11 11.82 -2.28
N GLU A 21 3.03 12.62 -2.82
CA GLU A 21 2.76 13.69 -3.80
C GLU A 21 2.11 13.15 -5.08
N ASP A 22 2.48 11.94 -5.52
CA ASP A 22 1.93 11.27 -6.70
C ASP A 22 0.45 10.92 -6.57
N VAL A 23 0.05 10.35 -5.42
CA VAL A 23 -1.36 10.04 -5.12
C VAL A 23 -2.16 11.32 -4.95
N ALA A 24 -1.61 12.32 -4.27
CA ALA A 24 -2.27 13.61 -4.09
C ALA A 24 -2.49 14.33 -5.43
N LEU A 25 -1.47 14.35 -6.30
CA LEU A 25 -1.57 14.94 -7.63
C LEU A 25 -2.61 14.20 -8.48
N LEU A 26 -2.64 12.86 -8.43
CA LEU A 26 -3.65 12.07 -9.12
C LEU A 26 -5.07 12.39 -8.61
N ARG A 27 -5.25 12.55 -7.28
CA ARG A 27 -6.54 12.98 -6.71
C ARG A 27 -6.95 14.36 -7.19
N ALA A 28 -6.03 15.34 -7.21
CA ALA A 28 -6.30 16.69 -7.71
C ALA A 28 -6.69 16.69 -9.21
N ILE A 29 -6.03 15.86 -10.02
CA ILE A 29 -6.39 15.68 -11.44
C ILE A 29 -7.80 15.10 -11.56
N LYS A 30 -8.13 14.07 -10.79
CA LYS A 30 -9.47 13.45 -10.83
C LYS A 30 -10.55 14.42 -10.35
N ALA A 31 -10.26 15.25 -9.34
CA ALA A 31 -11.18 16.27 -8.84
C ALA A 31 -11.50 17.35 -9.89
N THR A 32 -10.58 17.62 -10.83
CA THR A 32 -10.77 18.58 -11.92
C THR A 32 -11.34 17.95 -13.21
N GLY A 33 -11.90 16.74 -13.11
CA GLY A 33 -12.50 15.99 -14.21
C GLY A 33 -11.49 15.24 -15.09
N GLY A 34 -10.21 15.23 -14.71
CA GLY A 34 -9.18 14.45 -15.37
C GLY A 34 -9.29 12.94 -15.09
N ARG A 35 -8.50 12.16 -15.83
CA ARG A 35 -8.40 10.71 -15.67
C ARG A 35 -6.95 10.31 -15.44
N GLY A 36 -6.76 9.26 -14.64
CA GLY A 36 -5.47 8.64 -14.41
C GLY A 36 -5.66 7.31 -13.69
N GLY A 37 -4.64 6.47 -13.77
CA GLY A 37 -4.66 5.12 -13.23
C GLY A 37 -3.24 4.59 -13.05
N VAL A 38 -3.17 3.33 -12.66
CA VAL A 38 -1.91 2.62 -12.48
C VAL A 38 -1.55 1.93 -13.79
N ALA A 39 -0.27 1.94 -14.14
CA ALA A 39 0.29 1.18 -15.25
C ALA A 39 1.32 0.19 -14.71
N ASP A 40 1.45 -0.96 -15.37
CA ASP A 40 2.49 -1.93 -15.04
C ASP A 40 3.84 -1.46 -15.61
N GLY A 41 4.75 -1.10 -14.71
CA GLY A 41 6.10 -0.63 -15.04
C GLY A 41 7.17 -1.72 -14.97
N THR A 42 6.80 -2.99 -14.78
CA THR A 42 7.75 -4.09 -14.50
C THR A 42 8.84 -4.22 -15.57
N ALA A 43 8.50 -4.02 -16.85
CA ALA A 43 9.45 -4.10 -17.96
C ALA A 43 10.31 -2.84 -18.14
N VAL A 44 10.03 -1.76 -17.41
CA VAL A 44 10.65 -0.45 -17.61
C VAL A 44 11.72 -0.16 -16.55
N ALA A 45 11.49 -0.56 -15.30
CA ALA A 45 12.42 -0.28 -14.21
C ALA A 45 12.26 -1.25 -13.03
N THR A 46 13.36 -1.44 -12.30
CA THR A 46 13.39 -2.12 -11.00
C THR A 46 13.83 -1.15 -9.91
N CYS A 47 13.24 -1.24 -8.72
CA CYS A 47 13.59 -0.37 -7.60
C CYS A 47 13.66 -1.18 -6.30
N ARG A 48 14.80 -1.07 -5.60
CA ARG A 48 14.90 -1.47 -4.20
C ARG A 48 14.67 -0.23 -3.34
N MET A 49 13.45 -0.10 -2.82
CA MET A 49 13.05 1.12 -2.09
C MET A 49 13.71 1.24 -0.71
N TYR A 50 14.00 0.12 -0.05
CA TYR A 50 14.61 0.07 1.27
C TYR A 50 15.62 -1.06 1.37
N ASP A 51 16.73 -0.81 2.06
CA ASP A 51 17.80 -1.79 2.27
C ASP A 51 17.59 -2.64 3.53
N ASP A 52 16.89 -2.10 4.53
CA ASP A 52 16.66 -2.74 5.82
C ASP A 52 15.24 -2.54 6.38
N TRP A 53 14.95 -3.23 7.48
CA TRP A 53 13.66 -3.18 8.17
C TRP A 53 13.38 -1.84 8.84
N ALA A 54 14.41 -1.13 9.32
CA ALA A 54 14.24 0.15 10.00
C ALA A 54 13.80 1.23 9.00
N GLY A 55 14.46 1.29 7.85
CA GLY A 55 14.12 2.14 6.71
C GLY A 55 12.74 1.84 6.16
N LEU A 56 12.39 0.55 5.99
CA LEU A 56 11.03 0.15 5.59
C LEU A 56 9.99 0.63 6.61
N THR A 57 10.21 0.35 7.89
CA THR A 57 9.27 0.71 8.95
C THR A 57 9.07 2.22 9.03
N ALA A 58 10.15 3.00 9.05
CA ALA A 58 10.09 4.46 9.05
C ALA A 58 9.39 4.99 7.77
N GLY A 59 9.75 4.41 6.63
CA GLY A 59 9.24 4.77 5.31
C GLY A 59 7.75 4.51 5.12
N TYR A 60 7.19 3.46 5.71
CA TYR A 60 5.74 3.21 5.72
C TYR A 60 5.02 3.97 6.83
N THR A 61 5.66 4.12 8.00
CA THR A 61 5.11 4.86 9.15
C THR A 61 4.80 6.32 8.79
N LYS A 62 5.55 6.93 7.87
CA LYS A 62 5.32 8.32 7.44
C LYS A 62 4.00 8.55 6.69
N SER A 63 3.44 7.55 6.00
CA SER A 63 2.34 7.76 5.04
C SER A 63 1.10 6.88 5.25
N LEU A 64 1.22 5.72 5.89
CA LEU A 64 0.10 4.78 6.01
C LEU A 64 -1.07 5.30 6.85
N HIS A 65 -0.90 6.32 7.67
CA HIS A 65 -2.00 6.99 8.38
C HIS A 65 -3.04 7.61 7.43
N THR A 66 -2.64 7.92 6.18
CA THR A 66 -3.55 8.41 5.13
C THR A 66 -4.43 7.30 4.54
N VAL A 67 -4.15 6.03 4.84
CA VAL A 67 -4.95 4.88 4.40
C VAL A 67 -6.17 4.72 5.33
N PRO A 68 -7.40 4.62 4.78
CA PRO A 68 -8.59 4.39 5.58
C PRO A 68 -8.50 3.12 6.42
N ILE A 69 -8.97 3.17 7.67
CA ILE A 69 -8.92 2.04 8.63
C ILE A 69 -9.67 0.80 8.12
N VAL A 70 -10.68 0.97 7.26
CA VAL A 70 -11.38 -0.16 6.63
C VAL A 70 -10.44 -1.03 5.78
N THR A 71 -9.36 -0.47 5.24
CA THR A 71 -8.40 -1.19 4.38
C THR A 71 -7.69 -2.33 5.13
N PRO A 72 -6.96 -2.09 6.25
CA PRO A 72 -6.34 -3.18 6.99
C PRO A 72 -7.36 -4.18 7.56
N VAL A 73 -8.57 -3.73 7.91
CA VAL A 73 -9.66 -4.63 8.36
C VAL A 73 -10.07 -5.58 7.23
N LEU A 74 -10.34 -5.06 6.03
CA LEU A 74 -10.71 -5.85 4.87
C LEU A 74 -9.59 -6.80 4.45
N LEU A 75 -8.33 -6.34 4.44
CA LEU A 75 -7.18 -7.20 4.14
C LEU A 75 -7.03 -8.33 5.15
N THR A 76 -7.23 -8.05 6.44
CA THR A 76 -7.22 -9.08 7.49
C THR A 76 -8.34 -10.10 7.26
N ALA A 77 -9.56 -9.65 6.97
CA ALA A 77 -10.70 -10.52 6.71
C ALA A 77 -10.52 -11.38 5.45
N LEU A 78 -9.88 -10.85 4.41
CA LEU A 78 -9.68 -11.55 3.13
C LEU A 78 -8.49 -12.50 3.12
N TYR A 79 -7.42 -12.20 3.86
CA TYR A 79 -6.15 -12.94 3.72
C TYR A 79 -5.65 -13.59 5.01
N VAL A 80 -5.93 -13.02 6.18
CA VAL A 80 -5.46 -13.55 7.47
C VAL A 80 -6.50 -14.49 8.08
N ALA A 81 -7.76 -14.06 8.16
CA ALA A 81 -8.83 -14.85 8.74
C ALA A 81 -9.02 -16.22 8.05
N PRO A 82 -8.99 -16.34 6.70
CA PRO A 82 -9.08 -17.64 6.03
C PRO A 82 -7.91 -18.56 6.33
N ALA A 83 -6.69 -18.01 6.42
CA ALA A 83 -5.49 -18.78 6.76
C ALA A 83 -5.59 -19.35 8.18
N VAL A 84 -6.01 -18.53 9.14
CA VAL A 84 -6.23 -18.98 10.53
C VAL A 84 -7.34 -20.03 10.60
N ALA A 85 -8.44 -19.85 9.86
CA ALA A 85 -9.51 -20.83 9.78
C ALA A 85 -9.03 -22.16 9.15
N ALA A 86 -8.19 -22.10 8.12
CA ALA A 86 -7.58 -23.28 7.50
C ALA A 86 -6.74 -24.08 8.50
N LEU A 87 -5.91 -23.39 9.30
CA LEU A 87 -5.10 -24.02 10.36
C LEU A 87 -5.96 -24.67 11.45
N ARG A 88 -7.17 -24.17 11.67
CA ARG A 88 -8.17 -24.75 12.59
C ARG A 88 -8.98 -25.90 11.95
N GLY A 89 -8.60 -26.36 10.76
CA GLY A 89 -9.26 -27.48 10.07
C GLY A 89 -10.44 -27.09 9.17
N SER A 90 -10.74 -25.80 9.01
CA SER A 90 -11.85 -25.36 8.16
C SER A 90 -11.56 -25.59 6.68
N ARG A 91 -12.41 -26.38 6.02
CA ARG A 91 -12.36 -26.59 4.57
C ARG A 91 -12.59 -25.30 3.79
N ALA A 92 -13.55 -24.48 4.24
CA ALA A 92 -13.84 -23.19 3.63
C ALA A 92 -12.67 -22.21 3.79
N GLY A 93 -12.07 -22.15 4.99
CA GLY A 93 -10.87 -21.35 5.25
C GLY A 93 -9.70 -21.73 4.36
N ARG A 94 -9.45 -23.04 4.20
CA ARG A 94 -8.41 -23.56 3.29
C ARG A 94 -8.65 -23.15 1.85
N ASN A 95 -9.86 -23.31 1.33
CA ASN A 95 -10.18 -22.93 -0.05
C ASN A 95 -9.99 -21.42 -0.27
N ALA A 96 -10.47 -20.59 0.66
CA ALA A 96 -10.29 -19.14 0.59
C ALA A 96 -8.81 -18.72 0.70
N TYR A 97 -8.03 -19.36 1.57
CA TYR A 97 -6.57 -19.16 1.61
C TYR A 97 -5.91 -19.51 0.27
N LEU A 98 -6.22 -20.68 -0.30
CA LEU A 98 -5.65 -21.11 -1.59
C LEU A 98 -6.03 -20.16 -2.73
N LEU A 99 -7.25 -19.61 -2.74
CA LEU A 99 -7.65 -18.59 -3.71
C LEU A 99 -6.84 -17.29 -3.53
N GLY A 100 -6.62 -16.85 -2.29
CA GLY A 100 -5.76 -15.70 -2.00
C GLY A 100 -4.32 -15.91 -2.45
N VAL A 101 -3.75 -17.09 -2.16
CA VAL A 101 -2.42 -17.49 -2.63
C VAL A 101 -2.36 -17.52 -4.16
N LEU A 102 -3.37 -18.09 -4.82
CA LEU A 102 -3.43 -18.15 -6.28
C LEU A 102 -3.43 -16.74 -6.90
N GLY A 103 -4.23 -15.82 -6.35
CA GLY A 103 -4.20 -14.42 -6.77
C GLY A 103 -2.82 -13.79 -6.61
N ARG A 104 -2.14 -14.07 -5.50
CA ARG A 104 -0.78 -13.59 -5.25
C ARG A 104 0.28 -14.21 -6.17
N VAL A 105 0.13 -15.49 -6.52
CA VAL A 105 0.97 -16.21 -7.51
C VAL A 105 0.81 -15.60 -8.90
N ILE A 106 -0.42 -15.33 -9.33
CA ILE A 106 -0.70 -14.68 -10.62
C ILE A 106 -0.03 -13.30 -10.66
N SER A 107 -0.17 -12.51 -9.58
CA SER A 107 0.51 -11.22 -9.46
C SER A 107 2.03 -11.37 -9.49
N ALA A 108 2.61 -12.29 -8.72
CA ALA A 108 4.05 -12.53 -8.68
C ALA A 108 4.62 -12.86 -10.06
N ARG A 109 3.96 -13.76 -10.80
CA ARG A 109 4.40 -14.15 -12.15
C ARG A 109 4.31 -13.00 -13.13
N ARG A 110 3.27 -12.15 -13.05
CA ARG A 110 3.13 -10.98 -13.93
C ARG A 110 4.16 -9.90 -13.62
N THR A 111 4.53 -9.72 -12.36
CA THR A 111 5.45 -8.66 -11.93
C THR A 111 6.89 -9.15 -11.70
N GLY A 112 7.24 -10.37 -12.12
CA GLY A 112 8.57 -10.95 -11.94
C GLY A 112 8.99 -11.20 -10.48
N GLY A 113 8.03 -11.23 -9.55
CA GLY A 113 8.29 -11.45 -8.13
C GLY A 113 8.48 -12.93 -7.76
N PRO A 114 9.09 -13.23 -6.60
CA PRO A 114 9.25 -14.58 -6.10
C PRO A 114 7.90 -15.24 -5.84
N VAL A 115 7.65 -16.38 -6.49
CA VAL A 115 6.36 -17.07 -6.41
C VAL A 115 6.14 -17.72 -5.05
N LEU A 116 7.20 -18.27 -4.43
CA LEU A 116 7.13 -18.98 -3.15
C LEU A 116 6.63 -18.09 -2.01
N ASP A 117 6.97 -16.79 -2.04
CA ASP A 117 6.51 -15.79 -1.07
C ASP A 117 4.98 -15.66 -1.04
N SER A 118 4.29 -16.09 -2.10
CA SER A 118 2.83 -16.09 -2.16
C SER A 118 2.20 -16.96 -1.08
N LEU A 119 2.87 -18.03 -0.62
CA LEU A 119 2.40 -18.88 0.47
C LEU A 119 2.37 -18.13 1.80
N ALA A 120 3.34 -17.24 2.02
CA ALA A 120 3.47 -16.39 3.20
C ALA A 120 2.66 -15.09 3.10
N HIS A 121 1.76 -14.96 2.13
CA HIS A 121 0.96 -13.75 1.94
C HIS A 121 0.19 -13.30 3.20
N PRO A 122 -0.43 -14.20 4.01
CA PRO A 122 -1.08 -13.79 5.26
C PRO A 122 -0.13 -13.12 6.26
N VAL A 123 1.13 -13.56 6.29
CA VAL A 123 2.19 -12.96 7.13
C VAL A 123 2.53 -11.55 6.62
N SER A 124 2.68 -11.41 5.30
CA SER A 124 2.92 -10.09 4.67
C SER A 124 1.78 -9.11 4.95
N VAL A 125 0.53 -9.55 4.85
CA VAL A 125 -0.65 -8.73 5.19
C VAL A 125 -0.66 -8.37 6.67
N SER A 126 -0.33 -9.30 7.56
CA SER A 126 -0.25 -9.03 9.00
C SER A 126 0.81 -7.97 9.32
N ALA A 127 1.97 -8.03 8.67
CA ALA A 127 3.01 -7.01 8.79
C ALA A 127 2.53 -5.63 8.30
N LEU A 128 1.83 -5.58 7.15
CA LEU A 128 1.26 -4.33 6.62
C LEU A 128 0.20 -3.74 7.57
N VAL A 129 -0.65 -4.57 8.16
CA VAL A 129 -1.65 -4.16 9.15
C VAL A 129 -0.95 -3.56 10.39
N ALA A 130 0.11 -4.20 10.88
CA ALA A 130 0.90 -3.70 12.00
C ALA A 130 1.57 -2.35 11.69
N LEU A 131 2.18 -2.20 10.50
CA LEU A 131 2.77 -0.95 10.04
C LEU A 131 1.71 0.17 9.89
N THR A 132 0.52 -0.18 9.42
CA THR A 132 -0.60 0.76 9.29
C THR A 132 -1.06 1.24 10.67
N ALA A 133 -1.25 0.32 11.62
CA ALA A 133 -1.60 0.65 13.00
C ALA A 133 -0.53 1.54 13.66
N ARG A 134 0.75 1.20 13.48
CA ARG A 134 1.88 2.02 13.96
C ARG A 134 1.83 3.43 13.38
N SER A 135 1.60 3.58 12.07
CA SER A 135 1.50 4.87 11.40
C SER A 135 0.35 5.72 11.94
N HIS A 136 -0.85 5.13 12.09
CA HIS A 136 -2.00 5.80 12.69
C HIS A 136 -1.74 6.26 14.13
N LEU A 137 -1.13 5.39 14.95
CA LEU A 137 -0.78 5.74 16.34
C LEU A 137 0.26 6.86 16.41
N ALA A 138 1.28 6.83 15.55
CA ALA A 138 2.31 7.86 15.51
C ALA A 138 1.75 9.22 15.06
N HIS A 139 0.86 9.22 14.05
CA HIS A 139 0.17 10.42 13.59
C HIS A 139 -0.72 11.03 14.68
N ARG A 140 -1.54 10.21 15.35
CA ARG A 140 -2.41 10.65 16.46
C ARG A 140 -1.64 11.24 17.64
N ARG A 141 -0.38 10.84 17.84
CA ARG A 141 0.50 11.35 18.90
C ARG A 141 1.24 12.64 18.50
N GLY A 142 1.03 13.16 17.29
CA GLY A 142 1.75 14.31 16.75
C GLY A 142 3.25 14.06 16.56
N GLY A 143 3.68 12.79 16.59
CA GLY A 143 5.10 12.41 16.59
C GLY A 143 5.69 12.18 15.21
N LEU A 144 4.91 12.39 14.14
CA LEU A 144 5.40 12.21 12.78
C LEU A 144 6.03 13.50 12.28
N SER A 145 7.27 13.41 11.84
CA SER A 145 7.92 14.49 11.09
C SER A 145 8.45 13.98 9.75
N TRP A 146 8.40 14.83 8.74
CA TRP A 146 8.91 14.54 7.41
C TRP A 146 9.57 15.77 6.79
N LYS A 147 10.84 15.63 6.40
CA LYS A 147 11.68 16.73 5.87
C LYS A 147 11.60 18.00 6.74
N GLY A 148 11.66 17.84 8.07
CA GLY A 148 11.58 18.94 9.03
C GLY A 148 10.18 19.50 9.30
N ARG A 149 9.12 18.94 8.69
CA ARG A 149 7.72 19.35 8.90
C ARG A 149 7.01 18.40 9.83
N SER A 150 6.20 18.92 10.75
CA SER A 150 5.27 18.10 11.53
C SER A 150 4.13 17.60 10.65
N LEU A 151 3.80 16.31 10.76
CA LEU A 151 2.65 15.65 10.15
C LEU A 151 1.65 15.36 11.27
N SER A 152 1.13 16.43 11.89
CA SER A 152 0.11 16.38 12.95
C SER A 152 -1.27 16.65 12.39
#